data_AF-A0A7L7VVW2-F1
#
_entry.id   AF-A0A7L7VVW2-F1
#
_cell.length_a   1.000
_cell.length_b   1.000
_cell.length_c   1.000
_cell.angle_alpha   90.00
_cell.angle_beta   90.00
_cell.angle_gamma   90.00
#
_symmetry.space_group_name_H-M   'P 1'
#
loop_
_entity.id
_entity.type
_entity.pdbx_description
1 polymer ?
#
loop_
_entity_poly.entity_id
_entity_poly.type
_entity_poly.pdbx_seq_one_letter_code
_entity_poly.pdbx_strand_id
1 'polypeptide(L)' 'MDDELNFERSSFCANSCCLEVALVPRTGKVYVRNSRNPGTLMTFSAEEWRAFLAGAKGNEFDI' A
#
# COMPACT_ATOMS: atom_id res chain seq x y z
N MET A 1 11.17 -18.70 -2.78
CA MET A 1 10.21 -18.71 -1.66
C MET A 1 9.38 -17.47 -1.82
N ASP A 2 8.18 -17.61 -2.36
CA ASP A 2 7.23 -16.51 -2.52
C ASP A 2 6.91 -15.96 -1.12
N ASP A 3 7.26 -14.70 -0.87
CA ASP A 3 6.75 -13.98 0.29
C ASP A 3 5.23 -13.92 0.13
N GLU A 4 4.49 -14.55 1.04
CA GLU A 4 3.03 -14.47 1.07
C GLU A 4 2.63 -13.01 1.30
N LEU A 5 2.00 -12.39 0.31
CA LEU A 5 1.55 -11.01 0.39
C LEU A 5 0.16 -10.96 1.04
N ASN A 6 0.12 -10.58 2.32
CA ASN A 6 -1.13 -10.29 2.99
C ASN A 6 -1.57 -8.85 2.71
N PHE A 7 -2.57 -8.68 1.84
CA PHE A 7 -3.08 -7.37 1.46
C PHE A 7 -4.13 -6.89 2.45
N GLU A 8 -3.85 -5.73 3.05
CA GLU A 8 -4.78 -5.02 3.92
C GLU A 8 -5.43 -3.86 3.17
N ARG A 9 -6.73 -3.68 3.43
CA ARG A 9 -7.55 -2.62 2.84
C ARG A 9 -7.91 -1.60 3.92
N SER A 10 -7.90 -0.32 3.57
CA SER A 10 -8.40 0.74 4.46
C SER A 10 -9.87 0.51 4.84
N SER A 11 -10.19 0.68 6.13
CA SER A 11 -11.58 0.63 6.64
C SER A 11 -12.48 1.72 6.07
N PHE A 12 -11.89 2.81 5.54
CA PHE A 12 -12.62 3.88 4.87
C PHE A 12 -12.98 3.55 3.43
N CYS A 13 -12.51 2.41 2.88
CA CYS A 13 -12.90 2.03 1.54
C CYS A 13 -14.37 1.55 1.50
N ALA A 14 -15.27 2.41 1.02
CA ALA A 14 -16.71 2.14 0.98
C ALA A 14 -17.19 1.45 -0.30
N ASN A 15 -16.40 1.48 -1.38
CA ASN A 15 -16.79 1.07 -2.72
C ASN A 15 -15.75 0.13 -3.36
N SER A 16 -15.97 -0.32 -4.59
CA SER A 16 -15.17 -1.35 -5.25
C SER A 16 -13.78 -0.91 -5.76
N CYS A 17 -13.26 0.23 -5.31
CA CYS A 17 -12.05 0.86 -5.86
C CYS A 17 -11.00 1.11 -4.78
N CYS A 18 -10.64 0.06 -4.04
CA CYS A 18 -9.80 0.18 -2.86
C CYS A 18 -8.33 0.06 -3.21
N LEU A 19 -7.51 0.94 -2.61
CA LEU A 19 -6.09 0.68 -2.49
C LEU A 19 -5.87 -0.36 -1.41
N GLU A 20 -5.07 -1.36 -1.75
CA GLU A 20 -4.68 -2.46 -0.88
C GLU A 20 -3.17 -2.45 -0.72
N VAL A 21 -2.70 -2.66 0.51
CA VAL A 21 -1.29 -2.56 0.87
C VAL A 21 -0.86 -3.86 1.56
N ALA A 22 0.24 -4.45 1.12
CA ALA A 22 0.90 -5.56 1.81
C ALA A 22 2.29 -5.14 2.27
N LEU A 23 2.54 -5.23 3.57
CA LEU A 23 3.84 -4.98 4.18
C LEU A 23 4.56 -6.32 4.32
N VAL A 24 5.82 -6.38 3.89
CA VAL A 24 6.66 -7.57 4.04
C VAL A 24 7.84 -7.24 4.97
N PRO A 25 7.69 -7.42 6.30
CA PRO A 25 8.71 -7.02 7.27
C PRO A 25 10.08 -7.64 7.02
N ARG A 26 10.12 -8.89 6.52
CA ARG A 26 11.37 -9.62 6.24
C ARG A 26 12.23 -8.93 5.18
N THR A 27 11.60 -8.34 4.17
CA THR A 27 12.32 -7.68 3.06
C THR A 27 12.29 -6.16 3.18
N GLY A 28 11.47 -5.61 4.08
CA GLY A 28 11.23 -4.17 4.16
C GLY A 28 10.55 -3.59 2.92
N LYS A 29 9.87 -4.42 2.13
CA LYS A 29 9.13 -3.98 0.95
C LYS A 29 7.67 -3.71 1.28
N VAL A 30 7.10 -2.78 0.52
CA VAL A 30 5.68 -2.46 0.54
C VAL A 30 5.11 -2.67 -0.86
N TYR A 31 4.03 -3.41 -0.92
CA TYR A 31 3.34 -3.71 -2.16
C TYR A 31 1.98 -3.03 -2.16
N VAL A 32 1.66 -2.33 -3.25
CA VAL A 32 0.39 -1.61 -3.40
C VAL A 32 -0.28 -2.05 -4.68
N ARG A 33 -1.60 -2.31 -4.59
CA ARG A 33 -2.45 -2.58 -5.75
C ARG A 33 -3.81 -1.96 -5.58
N ASN A 34 -4.60 -1.98 -6.66
CA ASN A 34 -6.00 -1.60 -6.64
C ASN A 34 -6.88 -2.86 -6.71
N SER A 35 -7.94 -2.93 -5.91
CA SER A 35 -8.88 -4.06 -5.89
C SER A 35 -9.55 -4.34 -7.24
N ARG A 36 -9.70 -3.32 -8.12
CA ARG A 36 -10.23 -3.48 -9.49
C ARG A 36 -9.23 -4.05 -10.48
N ASN A 37 -7.94 -3.95 -10.17
CA ASN A 37 -6.87 -4.44 -11.04
C ASN A 37 -5.74 -5.04 -10.19
N PRO A 38 -5.98 -6.22 -9.57
CA PRO A 38 -5.03 -6.83 -8.63
C PRO A 38 -3.74 -7.33 -9.30
N GLY A 39 -3.72 -7.46 -10.63
CA GLY A 39 -2.54 -7.87 -11.40
C GLY A 39 -1.50 -6.75 -11.57
N THR A 40 -1.88 -5.48 -11.35
CA THR A 40 -0.95 -4.36 -11.39
C THR A 40 -0.47 -4.05 -9.98
N LEU A 41 0.79 -4.43 -9.72
CA LEU A 41 1.44 -4.31 -8.42
C LEU A 41 2.56 -3.27 -8.48
N MET A 42 2.48 -2.28 -7.61
CA MET A 42 3.59 -1.35 -7.36
C MET A 42 4.37 -1.83 -6.14
N THR A 43 5.70 -1.76 -6.21
CA THR A 43 6.59 -2.14 -5.11
C THR A 43 7.38 -0.92 -4.68
N PHE A 44 7.44 -0.68 -3.39
CA PHE A 44 8.18 0.40 -2.76
C PHE A 44 9.12 -0.15 -1.68
N SER A 45 10.19 0.58 -1.41
CA SER A 45 11.04 0.38 -0.23
C SER A 45 10.36 0.89 1.04
N ALA A 46 10.85 0.44 2.20
CA ALA A 46 10.39 0.97 3.48
C ALA A 46 10.70 2.46 3.65
N GLU A 47 11.74 3.00 2.99
CA GLU A 47 12.11 4.41 3.08
C GLU A 47 11.14 5.28 2.29
N GLU A 48 10.86 4.92 1.03
CA GLU A 48 9.85 5.58 0.20
C GLU A 48 8.48 5.54 0.87
N TRP A 49 8.10 4.40 1.46
CA TRP A 49 6.82 4.27 2.15
C TRP A 49 6.73 5.15 3.40
N ARG A 50 7.80 5.26 4.19
CA ARG A 50 7.84 6.16 5.35
C ARG A 50 7.74 7.62 4.94
N ALA A 51 8.41 8.02 3.86
CA ALA A 51 8.32 9.37 3.32
C ALA A 51 6.88 9.68 2.85
N PHE A 52 6.25 8.75 2.12
CA PHE A 52 4.85 8.88 1.72
C PHE A 52 3.91 9.04 2.93
N LEU A 53 4.06 8.20 3.96
CA LEU A 53 3.24 8.29 5.17
C LEU A 53 3.45 9.61 5.93
N ALA A 54 4.65 10.18 5.91
CA ALA A 54 4.92 11.48 6.52
C ALA A 54 4.14 12.60 5.80
N GLY A 55 4.19 12.65 4.46
CA GLY A 55 3.43 13.63 3.67
C GLY A 55 1.91 13.43 3.81
N ALA A 56 1.44 12.18 3.78
CA ALA A 56 0.01 11.86 3.96
C ALA A 56 -0.51 12.30 5.35
N LYS A 57 0.24 12.05 6.43
CA LYS A 57 -0.11 12.51 7.79
C LYS A 57 0.02 14.03 7.96
N GLY A 58 0.85 14.67 7.13
CA GLY A 58 0.97 16.12 7.02
C GLY A 58 -0.15 16.78 6.21
N ASN A 59 -1.14 16.01 5.73
CA ASN A 59 -2.21 16.46 4.85
C ASN A 59 -1.73 17.05 3.51
N GLU A 60 -0.53 16.68 3.04
CA GLU A 60 0.01 17.17 1.76
C GLU A 60 -0.78 16.67 0.53
N PHE A 61 -1.56 15.60 0.71
CA PHE A 61 -2.34 14.94 -0.34
C PHE A 61 -3.84 14.92 -0.01
N ASP A 62 -4.31 15.74 0.93
CA ASP A 62 -5.72 15.84 1.30
C ASP A 62 -6.45 16.75 0.30
N ILE A 63 -7.26 16.14 -0.59
CA ILE A 63 -7.98 16.80 -1.69
C ILE A 63 -9.49 16.84 -1.47
#